data_AF-A0A4Y2HZW6-F1
#
_entry.id   AF-A0A4Y2HZW6-F1
#
_cell.length_a   1.000
_cell.length_b   1.000
_cell.length_c   1.000
_cell.angle_alpha   90.00
_cell.angle_beta   90.00
_cell.angle_gamma   90.00
#
_symmetry.space_group_name_H-M   'P 1'
#
loop_
_entity.id
_entity.type
_entity.pdbx_description
1 polymer ?
#
loop_
_entity_poly.entity_id
_entity_poly.type
_entity_poly.pdbx_seq_one_letter_code
_entity_poly.pdbx_strand_id
1 'polypeptide(L)'
;MQHRWPSDCLICHEKLVHNKNSNLERHFTTKHTQFAGKYPTGDARKKAVEELQKKKTVNSMLSNWAQSSNNVNLASFAVTLEFAKRGKPFTDGEYVKDCFIRASEELFRDFKN
;
A
#
# COMPACT_ATOMS: atom_id res chain seq x y z
N MET A 1 -14.35 24.15 11.27
CA MET A 1 -14.48 23.43 9.99
C MET A 1 -13.99 22.01 10.22
N GLN A 2 -14.85 21.00 10.07
CA GLN A 2 -14.54 19.63 10.49
C GLN A 2 -13.85 18.89 9.33
N HIS A 3 -12.53 18.78 9.39
CA HIS A 3 -11.74 17.92 8.50
C HIS A 3 -12.17 16.48 8.75
N ARG A 4 -13.00 15.95 7.87
CA ARG A 4 -13.58 14.61 8.01
C ARG A 4 -13.03 13.75 6.87
N TRP A 5 -12.24 12.75 7.26
CA TRP A 5 -11.50 11.88 6.33
C TRP A 5 -12.44 11.17 5.35
N PRO A 6 -12.06 11.02 4.07
CA PRO A 6 -12.80 10.21 3.10
C PRO A 6 -12.92 8.78 3.62
N SER A 7 -14.13 8.22 3.60
CA SER A 7 -14.35 6.81 3.95
C SER A 7 -14.27 5.98 2.66
N ASP A 8 -13.46 4.93 2.63
CA ASP A 8 -13.40 4.00 1.49
C ASP A 8 -14.47 2.92 1.64
N CYS A 9 -15.19 2.60 0.55
CA CYS A 9 -16.08 1.44 0.54
C CYS A 9 -15.26 0.13 0.55
N LEU A 10 -15.54 -0.79 1.48
CA LEU A 10 -14.83 -2.09 1.55
C LEU A 10 -15.18 -3.04 0.40
N ILE A 11 -16.28 -2.81 -0.32
CA ILE A 11 -16.76 -3.69 -1.38
C ILE A 11 -16.15 -3.32 -2.74
N CYS A 12 -16.08 -2.02 -3.05
CA CYS A 12 -15.60 -1.53 -4.36
C CYS A 12 -14.40 -0.58 -4.27
N HIS A 13 -13.92 -0.25 -3.07
CA HIS A 13 -12.77 0.64 -2.84
C HIS A 13 -12.93 2.08 -3.36
N GLU A 14 -14.14 2.49 -3.77
CA GLU A 14 -14.45 3.89 -4.11
C GLU A 14 -14.34 4.79 -2.85
N LYS A 15 -13.66 5.93 -3.00
CA LYS A 15 -13.59 6.98 -1.98
C LYS A 15 -14.89 7.77 -1.91
N LEU A 16 -15.51 7.82 -0.74
CA LEU A 16 -16.67 8.67 -0.51
C LEU A 16 -16.19 10.07 -0.13
N VAL A 17 -16.37 11.03 -1.05
CA VAL A 17 -16.02 12.45 -0.88
C VAL A 17 -16.74 13.08 0.32
N HIS A 18 -17.94 12.57 0.64
CA HIS A 18 -18.78 13.09 1.72
C HIS A 18 -19.39 11.93 2.50
N ASN A 19 -18.89 11.65 3.70
CA ASN A 19 -19.37 10.56 4.56
C ASN A 19 -20.66 10.90 5.34
N LYS A 20 -21.57 11.63 4.70
CA LYS A 20 -22.94 11.83 5.21
C LYS A 20 -23.71 10.52 5.06
N ASN A 21 -24.58 10.18 6.03
CA ASN A 21 -25.37 8.94 5.99
C ASN A 21 -26.13 8.78 4.67
N SER A 22 -26.77 9.83 4.17
CA SER A 22 -27.48 9.80 2.89
C SER A 22 -26.59 9.44 1.69
N ASN A 23 -25.32 9.84 1.70
CA ASN A 23 -24.38 9.49 0.64
C ASN A 23 -23.89 8.05 0.77
N LEU A 24 -23.66 7.56 2.00
CA LEU A 24 -23.30 6.17 2.27
C LEU A 24 -24.44 5.23 1.87
N GLU A 25 -25.65 5.56 2.27
CA GLU A 25 -26.86 4.80 1.98
C GLU A 25 -27.13 4.78 0.48
N ARG A 26 -27.07 5.93 -0.20
CA ARG A 26 -27.18 5.99 -1.67
C ARG A 26 -26.08 5.17 -2.35
N HIS A 27 -24.82 5.29 -1.93
CA HIS A 27 -23.74 4.50 -2.50
C HIS A 27 -24.00 3.00 -2.35
N PHE A 28 -24.34 2.56 -1.15
CA PHE A 28 -24.58 1.15 -0.86
C PHE A 28 -25.79 0.60 -1.63
N THR A 29 -26.91 1.31 -1.61
CA THR A 29 -28.15 0.88 -2.27
C THR A 29 -28.08 0.93 -3.80
N THR A 30 -27.27 1.81 -4.39
CA THR A 30 -27.16 1.92 -5.86
C THR A 30 -26.04 1.05 -6.45
N LYS A 31 -24.89 0.95 -5.78
CA LYS A 31 -23.72 0.20 -6.29
C LYS A 31 -23.70 -1.25 -5.82
N HIS A 32 -24.32 -1.55 -4.67
CA HIS A 32 -24.25 -2.85 -4.01
C HIS A 32 -25.63 -3.46 -3.75
N THR A 33 -26.56 -3.29 -4.69
CA THR A 33 -27.95 -3.79 -4.62
C THR A 33 -28.05 -5.28 -4.26
N GLN A 34 -27.13 -6.09 -4.76
CA GLN A 34 -27.13 -7.54 -4.57
C GLN A 34 -26.51 -7.99 -3.23
N PHE A 35 -25.84 -7.08 -2.50
CA PHE A 35 -25.11 -7.45 -1.29
C PHE A 35 -26.02 -7.99 -0.21
N ALA A 36 -27.21 -7.40 -0.03
CA ALA A 36 -28.18 -7.85 0.96
C ALA A 36 -28.74 -9.24 0.65
N GLY A 37 -28.90 -9.59 -0.63
CA GLY A 37 -29.34 -10.91 -1.07
C GLY A 37 -28.26 -11.97 -0.91
N LYS A 38 -27.00 -11.63 -1.19
CA LYS A 38 -25.85 -12.54 -1.04
C LYS A 38 -25.44 -12.75 0.42
N TYR A 39 -25.60 -11.72 1.25
CA TYR A 39 -25.22 -11.71 2.66
C TYR A 39 -26.39 -11.20 3.52
N PRO A 40 -27.33 -12.08 3.89
CA PRO A 40 -28.44 -11.72 4.76
C PRO A 40 -27.95 -11.27 6.15
N THR A 41 -28.79 -10.51 6.84
CA THR A 41 -28.48 -9.90 8.14
C THR A 41 -28.14 -10.96 9.20
N GLY A 42 -27.39 -10.58 10.22
CA GLY A 42 -26.92 -11.50 11.26
C GLY A 42 -25.49 -11.98 10.99
N ASP A 43 -25.18 -13.22 11.37
CA ASP A 43 -23.80 -13.71 11.40
C ASP A 43 -23.18 -13.87 10.01
N ALA A 44 -23.98 -14.19 8.99
CA ALA A 44 -23.52 -14.25 7.60
C ALA A 44 -22.93 -12.89 7.14
N ARG A 45 -23.62 -11.79 7.45
CA ARG A 45 -23.13 -10.44 7.12
C ARG A 45 -21.93 -10.03 7.97
N LYS A 46 -21.91 -10.36 9.27
CA LYS A 46 -20.74 -10.09 10.13
C LYS A 46 -19.49 -10.78 9.60
N LYS A 47 -19.59 -12.07 9.29
CA LYS A 47 -18.49 -12.86 8.71
C LYS A 47 -18.02 -12.28 7.38
N ALA A 48 -18.94 -11.86 6.51
CA ALA A 48 -18.57 -11.24 5.23
C ALA A 48 -17.78 -9.93 5.44
N VAL A 49 -18.17 -9.10 6.42
CA VAL A 49 -17.46 -7.87 6.76
C VAL A 49 -16.06 -8.17 7.30
N GLU A 50 -15.92 -9.14 8.20
CA GLU A 50 -14.61 -9.56 8.73
C GLU A 50 -13.67 -10.05 7.63
N GLU A 51 -14.16 -10.88 6.71
CA GLU A 51 -13.36 -11.37 5.57
C GLU A 51 -12.95 -10.25 4.61
N LEU A 52 -13.85 -9.30 4.33
CA LEU A 52 -13.51 -8.11 3.52
C LEU A 52 -12.45 -7.24 4.19
N GLN A 53 -12.50 -7.09 5.51
CA GLN A 53 -11.47 -6.36 6.27
C GLN A 53 -10.13 -7.08 6.24
N LYS A 54 -10.10 -8.39 6.51
CA LYS A 54 -8.87 -9.20 6.42
C LYS A 54 -8.24 -9.09 5.04
N LYS A 55 -9.05 -9.20 3.98
CA LYS A 55 -8.56 -9.08 2.60
C LYS A 55 -7.95 -7.71 2.31
N LYS A 56 -8.53 -6.62 2.83
CA LYS A 56 -7.94 -5.26 2.71
C LYS A 56 -6.55 -5.20 3.37
N THR A 57 -6.43 -5.75 4.58
CA THR A 57 -5.15 -5.78 5.30
C THR A 57 -4.09 -6.59 4.56
N VAL A 58 -4.44 -7.80 4.12
CA VAL A 58 -3.53 -8.68 3.37
C VAL A 58 -3.09 -8.01 2.06
N ASN A 59 -4.02 -7.42 1.31
CA ASN A 59 -3.68 -6.70 0.07
C ASN A 59 -2.73 -5.53 0.32
N SER A 60 -2.91 -4.77 1.40
CA SER A 60 -2.01 -3.69 1.78
C SER A 60 -0.62 -4.19 2.17
N MET A 61 -0.53 -5.32 2.87
CA MET A 61 0.76 -5.94 3.20
C MET A 61 1.47 -6.42 1.92
N LEU A 62 0.74 -7.08 1.02
CA LEU A 62 1.28 -7.57 -0.25
C LEU A 62 1.75 -6.43 -1.16
N SER A 63 1.00 -5.32 -1.25
CA SER A 63 1.43 -4.16 -2.02
C SER A 63 2.70 -3.53 -1.46
N ASN A 64 2.78 -3.39 -0.13
CA ASN A 64 3.97 -2.87 0.54
C ASN A 64 5.18 -3.80 0.33
N TRP A 65 4.96 -5.13 0.37
CA TRP A 65 6.02 -6.10 0.09
C TRP A 65 6.50 -6.05 -1.35
N ALA A 66 5.59 -5.98 -2.34
CA ALA A 66 5.93 -5.83 -3.75
C ALA A 66 6.69 -4.52 -4.04
N GLN A 67 6.33 -3.44 -3.33
CA GLN A 67 7.06 -2.18 -3.40
C GLN A 67 8.45 -2.27 -2.76
N SER A 68 8.55 -2.91 -1.59
CA SER A 68 9.83 -3.16 -0.91
C SER A 68 10.78 -4.00 -1.77
N SER A 69 10.30 -5.06 -2.42
CA SER A 69 11.14 -5.87 -3.31
C SER A 69 11.61 -5.09 -4.54
N ASN A 70 10.78 -4.19 -5.09
CA ASN A 70 11.21 -3.27 -6.15
C ASN A 70 12.33 -2.33 -5.67
N ASN A 71 12.23 -1.79 -4.45
CA ASN A 71 13.27 -0.94 -3.88
C ASN A 71 14.58 -1.69 -3.65
N VAL A 72 14.53 -2.94 -3.18
CA VAL A 72 15.72 -3.80 -3.01
C VAL A 72 16.38 -4.08 -4.36
N ASN A 73 15.60 -4.37 -5.40
CA ASN A 73 16.12 -4.58 -6.75
C ASN A 73 16.73 -3.31 -7.33
N LEU A 74 16.07 -2.15 -7.15
CA LEU A 74 16.56 -0.86 -7.61
C LEU A 74 17.86 -0.46 -6.89
N ALA A 75 17.93 -0.64 -5.58
CA ALA A 75 19.14 -0.41 -4.78
C ALA A 75 20.29 -1.31 -5.25
N SER A 76 20.03 -2.60 -5.45
CA SER A 76 21.04 -3.55 -5.95
C SER A 76 21.56 -3.13 -7.32
N PHE A 77 20.66 -2.73 -8.24
CA PHE A 77 21.04 -2.22 -9.56
C PHE A 77 21.85 -0.92 -9.49
N ALA A 78 21.43 0.05 -8.67
CA ALA A 78 22.12 1.33 -8.49
C ALA A 78 23.55 1.11 -7.97
N VAL A 79 23.70 0.20 -7.00
CA VAL A 79 24.99 -0.18 -6.43
C VAL A 79 25.86 -0.89 -7.48
N THR A 80 25.34 -1.89 -8.20
CA THR A 80 26.10 -2.58 -9.27
C THR A 80 26.51 -1.64 -10.39
N LEU A 81 25.65 -0.70 -10.79
CA LEU A 81 25.95 0.31 -11.81
C LEU A 81 27.08 1.24 -11.34
N GLU A 82 27.06 1.66 -10.07
CA GLU A 82 28.13 2.48 -9.51
C GLU A 82 29.45 1.70 -9.43
N PHE A 83 29.38 0.42 -9.08
CA PHE A 83 30.53 -0.47 -9.11
C PHE A 83 31.17 -0.55 -10.49
N ALA A 84 30.34 -0.75 -11.52
CA ALA A 84 30.79 -0.81 -12.91
C ALA A 84 31.38 0.51 -13.41
N LYS A 85 30.86 1.66 -12.98
CA LYS A 85 31.32 2.99 -13.42
C LYS A 85 32.64 3.41 -12.79
N ARG A 86 32.82 3.20 -11.48
CA ARG A 86 34.00 3.70 -10.76
C ARG A 86 35.21 2.79 -10.86
N GLY A 87 35.01 1.49 -11.05
CA GLY A 87 36.10 0.52 -11.21
C GLY A 87 37.09 0.49 -10.04
N LYS A 88 36.67 0.94 -8.86
CA LYS A 88 37.51 1.03 -7.67
C LYS A 88 37.52 -0.31 -6.90
N PRO A 89 38.65 -0.70 -6.28
CA PRO A 89 38.70 -1.87 -5.43
C PRO A 89 37.85 -1.67 -4.16
N PHE A 90 37.28 -2.75 -3.64
CA PHE A 90 36.47 -2.76 -2.41
C PHE A 90 37.27 -2.36 -1.14
N THR A 91 38.58 -2.17 -1.25
CA THR A 91 39.44 -1.67 -0.17
C THR A 91 39.42 -0.15 -0.05
N ASP A 92 38.85 0.58 -1.02
CA ASP A 92 38.64 2.03 -0.93
C ASP A 92 37.44 2.32 -0.02
N GLY A 93 37.71 2.73 1.22
CA GLY A 93 36.69 2.93 2.25
C GLY A 93 35.70 4.06 1.95
N GLU A 94 36.15 5.16 1.32
CA GLU A 94 35.25 6.25 0.90
C GLU A 94 34.33 5.77 -0.22
N TYR A 95 34.85 4.96 -1.12
CA TYR A 95 34.04 4.33 -2.16
C TYR A 95 32.98 3.37 -1.60
N VAL A 96 33.35 2.51 -0.65
CA VAL A 96 32.39 1.60 0.01
C VAL A 96 31.30 2.40 0.73
N LYS A 97 31.66 3.46 1.44
CA LYS A 97 30.72 4.37 2.11
C LYS A 97 29.74 5.02 1.14
N ASP A 98 30.21 5.54 0.00
CA ASP A 98 29.36 6.13 -1.05
C ASP A 98 28.35 5.11 -1.62
N CYS A 99 28.75 3.84 -1.75
CA CYS A 99 27.86 2.77 -2.19
C CYS A 99 26.76 2.51 -1.16
N PHE A 100 27.10 2.45 0.13
CA PHE A 100 26.11 2.25 1.20
C PHE A 100 25.12 3.42 1.30
N ILE A 101 25.57 4.66 1.16
CA ILE A 101 24.70 5.85 1.18
C ILE A 101 23.67 5.74 0.05
N ARG A 102 24.11 5.48 -1.18
CA ARG A 102 23.20 5.35 -2.33
C ARG A 102 22.27 4.15 -2.25
N ALA A 103 22.76 3.01 -1.76
CA ALA A 103 21.91 1.86 -1.48
C ALA A 103 20.79 2.23 -0.48
N SER A 104 21.13 3.00 0.56
CA SER A 104 20.19 3.40 1.60
C SER A 104 19.12 4.37 1.07
N GLU A 105 19.48 5.31 0.20
CA GLU A 105 18.52 6.23 -0.45
C GLU A 105 17.46 5.46 -1.24
N GLU A 106 17.86 4.37 -1.91
CA GLU A 106 16.94 3.54 -2.69
C GLU A 106 16.13 2.58 -1.82
N LEU A 107 16.76 1.94 -0.82
CA LEU A 107 16.09 1.01 0.10
C LEU A 107 15.03 1.69 0.96
N PHE A 108 15.30 2.92 1.40
CA PHE A 108 14.44 3.68 2.31
C PHE A 108 13.65 4.79 1.61
N ARG A 109 13.63 4.84 0.27
CA ARG A 109 12.95 5.86 -0.54
C ARG A 109 11.50 6.14 -0.09
N ASP A 110 10.79 5.10 0.33
CA ASP A 110 9.38 5.17 0.72
C ASP A 110 9.12 5.23 2.23
N PHE A 111 10.17 5.24 3.05
CA PHE A 111 10.03 5.43 4.48
C PHE A 111 9.69 6.90 4.76
N LYS A 112 8.60 7.14 5.51
CA LYS A 112 8.26 8.46 6.01
C LYS A 112 8.88 8.66 7.38
N ASN A 113 9.55 9.79 7.59
CA ASN A 113 10.08 10.24 8.87
C ASN A 113 8.95 10.63 9.85
#